data_AF-A0A9X6XD87-F1
#
_entry.id   AF-A0A9X6XD87-F1
#
_cell.length_a   1.000
_cell.length_b   1.000
_cell.length_c   1.000
_cell.angle_alpha   90.00
_cell.angle_beta   90.00
_cell.angle_gamma   90.00
#
_symmetry.space_group_name_H-M   'P 1'
#
loop_
_entity.id
_entity.type
_entity.pdbx_description
1 polymer ?
#
loop_
_entity_poly.entity_id
_entity_poly.type
_entity_poly.pdbx_seq_one_letter_code
_entity_poly.pdbx_strand_id
1 'polypeptide(L)'
;MKKLKMVCLLTFATVALSACTIKKPPQNLAIKAQGTYDLKSVGIKVESSLPKNAKFNILFKDDDTKKVIYETTIKTDEQGTANKKILLESKNKNITGILFFKPDEQPKNIQDKFGKYGENIRSTTEGYRVGKKHNQKYMYIKQYGTFWKFGKLSDGGFLVFSKDKIKQEKEGK
;
A
#
# COMPACT_ATOMS: atom_id res chain seq x y z
N MET A 1 -53.68 -5.15 -27.71
CA MET A 1 -52.82 -5.61 -26.58
C MET A 1 -51.48 -6.26 -26.96
N LYS A 2 -51.15 -6.49 -28.25
CA LYS A 2 -49.85 -7.10 -28.65
C LYS A 2 -48.66 -6.10 -28.68
N LYS A 3 -48.91 -4.82 -29.01
CA LYS A 3 -47.86 -3.79 -29.12
C LYS A 3 -47.27 -3.34 -27.78
N LEU A 4 -48.07 -3.33 -26.70
CA LEU A 4 -47.61 -2.90 -25.37
C LEU A 4 -46.63 -3.90 -24.72
N LYS A 5 -46.84 -5.20 -24.93
CA LYS A 5 -45.95 -6.27 -24.43
C LYS A 5 -44.57 -6.24 -25.11
N MET A 6 -44.52 -5.83 -26.38
CA MET A 6 -43.29 -5.76 -27.17
C MET A 6 -42.41 -4.58 -26.78
N VAL A 7 -43.01 -3.42 -26.45
CA VAL A 7 -42.28 -2.23 -25.97
C VAL A 7 -41.65 -2.47 -24.58
N CYS A 8 -42.32 -3.24 -23.71
CA CYS A 8 -41.82 -3.56 -22.37
C CYS A 8 -40.64 -4.55 -22.41
N LEU A 9 -40.60 -5.47 -23.38
CA LEU A 9 -39.48 -6.40 -23.55
C LEU A 9 -38.20 -5.69 -24.05
N LEU A 10 -38.36 -4.69 -24.92
CA LEU A 10 -37.25 -3.92 -25.50
C LEU A 10 -36.57 -3.01 -24.48
N THR A 11 -37.31 -2.44 -23.52
CA THR A 11 -36.72 -1.65 -22.42
C THR A 11 -36.01 -2.50 -21.37
N PHE A 12 -36.42 -3.75 -21.14
CA PHE A 12 -35.68 -4.65 -20.24
C PHE A 12 -34.34 -5.11 -20.84
N ALA A 13 -34.25 -5.28 -22.16
CA ALA A 13 -33.02 -5.66 -22.84
C ALA A 13 -31.93 -4.56 -22.79
N THR A 14 -32.31 -3.27 -22.86
CA THR A 14 -31.35 -2.15 -22.78
C THR A 14 -30.82 -1.91 -21.37
N VAL A 15 -31.59 -2.25 -20.33
CA VAL A 15 -31.12 -2.21 -18.93
C VAL A 15 -30.20 -3.40 -18.61
N ALA A 16 -30.44 -4.56 -19.22
CA ALA A 16 -29.57 -5.73 -19.04
C ALA A 16 -28.17 -5.56 -19.68
N LEU A 17 -28.05 -4.82 -20.79
CA LEU A 17 -26.79 -4.57 -21.48
C LEU A 17 -25.90 -3.50 -20.82
N SER A 18 -26.50 -2.60 -20.03
CA SER A 18 -25.74 -1.55 -19.31
C SER A 18 -25.16 -2.02 -17.97
N ALA A 19 -25.53 -3.21 -17.50
CA ALA A 19 -25.03 -3.81 -16.26
C ALA A 19 -23.81 -4.74 -16.46
N CYS A 20 -23.40 -5.02 -17.70
CA CYS A 20 -22.12 -5.65 -17.98
C CYS A 20 -21.00 -4.62 -17.84
N THR A 21 -20.66 -4.26 -16.60
CA THR A 21 -19.47 -3.45 -16.32
C THR A 21 -18.27 -4.30 -16.74
N ILE A 22 -17.68 -4.00 -17.89
CA ILE A 22 -16.47 -4.66 -18.40
C ILE A 22 -15.41 -4.55 -17.30
N LYS A 23 -15.13 -5.68 -16.62
CA LYS A 23 -14.13 -5.74 -15.57
C LYS A 23 -12.79 -5.40 -16.19
N LYS A 24 -12.19 -4.28 -15.77
CA LYS A 24 -10.89 -3.86 -16.28
C LYS A 24 -9.87 -4.97 -16.03
N PRO A 25 -8.92 -5.18 -16.96
CA PRO A 25 -7.88 -6.17 -16.76
C PRO A 25 -7.00 -5.77 -15.56
N PRO A 26 -6.41 -6.75 -14.85
CA PRO A 26 -5.47 -6.49 -13.76
C PRO A 26 -4.30 -5.61 -14.22
N GLN A 27 -4.06 -4.54 -13.48
CA GLN A 27 -3.05 -3.52 -13.70
C GLN A 27 -1.80 -3.83 -12.89
N ASN A 28 -0.64 -3.63 -13.52
CA ASN A 28 0.65 -3.71 -12.85
C ASN A 28 0.84 -2.50 -11.93
N LEU A 29 1.36 -2.78 -10.74
CA LEU A 29 1.76 -1.79 -9.75
C LEU A 29 3.13 -2.21 -9.22
N ALA A 30 4.11 -1.32 -9.32
CA ALA A 30 5.42 -1.49 -8.72
C ALA A 30 5.59 -0.47 -7.60
N ILE A 31 5.95 -0.93 -6.39
CA ILE A 31 6.26 -0.10 -5.23
C ILE A 31 7.50 -0.71 -4.59
N LYS A 32 8.59 0.05 -4.59
CA LYS A 32 9.85 -0.30 -3.94
C LYS A 32 10.12 0.72 -2.86
N ALA A 33 10.09 0.27 -1.61
CA ALA A 33 10.42 1.11 -0.46
C ALA A 33 11.72 0.66 0.18
N GLN A 34 12.53 1.62 0.58
CA GLN A 34 13.78 1.39 1.29
C GLN A 34 14.06 2.58 2.18
N GLY A 35 14.96 2.41 3.14
CA GLY A 35 15.32 3.49 4.03
C GLY A 35 16.62 3.25 4.75
N THR A 36 16.96 4.23 5.55
CA THR A 36 18.07 4.20 6.50
C THR A 36 17.57 4.77 7.83
N TYR A 37 18.24 4.42 8.91
CA TYR A 37 17.93 4.99 10.21
C TYR A 37 19.18 5.22 11.03
N ASP A 38 19.06 6.14 11.98
CA ASP A 38 19.96 6.35 13.11
C ASP A 38 19.14 6.34 14.41
N LEU A 39 19.74 6.70 15.54
CA LEU A 39 19.08 6.69 16.85
C LEU A 39 17.86 7.62 16.94
N LYS A 40 17.83 8.69 16.16
CA LYS A 40 16.86 9.78 16.29
C LYS A 40 15.99 9.95 15.06
N SER A 41 16.37 9.34 13.94
CA SER A 41 15.69 9.56 12.68
C SER A 41 15.64 8.33 11.78
N VAL A 42 14.60 8.30 10.95
CA VAL A 42 14.40 7.31 9.89
C VAL A 42 14.19 8.06 8.58
N GLY A 43 15.04 7.78 7.60
CA GLY A 43 14.87 8.19 6.22
C GLY A 43 14.14 7.10 5.43
N ILE A 44 13.08 7.45 4.72
CA ILE A 44 12.35 6.55 3.82
C ILE A 44 12.36 7.15 2.42
N LYS A 45 12.63 6.28 1.44
CA LYS A 45 12.45 6.51 0.01
C LYS A 45 11.48 5.45 -0.54
N VAL A 46 10.49 5.91 -1.29
CA VAL A 46 9.56 5.05 -2.03
C VAL A 46 9.68 5.40 -3.51
N GLU A 47 9.98 4.42 -4.34
CA GLU A 47 9.94 4.50 -5.79
C GLU A 47 8.74 3.69 -6.29
N SER A 48 7.94 4.25 -7.19
CA SER A 48 6.74 3.57 -7.65
C SER A 48 6.39 3.88 -9.09
N SER A 49 5.58 3.01 -9.70
CA SER A 49 5.00 3.24 -11.03
C SER A 49 3.78 4.17 -10.99
N LEU A 50 3.53 4.86 -9.89
CA LEU A 50 2.34 5.71 -9.68
C LEU A 50 2.65 7.16 -10.07
N PRO A 51 1.66 7.90 -10.58
CA PRO A 51 1.85 9.31 -10.93
C PRO A 51 2.00 10.17 -9.67
N LYS A 52 2.31 11.46 -9.88
CA LYS A 52 2.35 12.49 -8.82
C LYS A 52 1.12 12.44 -7.92
N ASN A 53 1.33 12.76 -6.64
CA ASN A 53 0.32 12.83 -5.58
C ASN A 53 -0.31 11.48 -5.16
N ALA A 54 0.22 10.35 -5.62
CA ALA A 54 -0.11 9.05 -5.05
C ALA A 54 0.28 9.02 -3.57
N LYS A 55 -0.57 8.47 -2.72
CA LYS A 55 -0.40 8.49 -1.26
C LYS A 55 0.11 7.14 -0.75
N PHE A 56 1.13 7.19 0.09
CA PHE A 56 1.56 6.04 0.89
C PHE A 56 1.45 6.36 2.37
N ASN A 57 0.69 5.56 3.11
CA ASN A 57 0.67 5.67 4.57
C ASN A 57 1.85 4.88 5.12
N ILE A 58 2.61 5.50 6.00
CA ILE A 58 3.72 4.88 6.69
C ILE A 58 3.40 4.93 8.17
N LEU A 59 3.53 3.80 8.85
CA LEU A 59 3.47 3.73 10.30
C LEU A 59 4.68 3.00 10.86
N PHE A 60 5.07 3.37 12.06
CA PHE A 60 6.02 2.63 12.86
C PHE A 60 5.34 2.11 14.10
N LYS A 61 5.57 0.84 14.38
CA LYS A 61 5.01 0.14 15.51
C LYS A 61 6.14 -0.32 16.42
N ASP A 62 5.98 -0.05 17.70
CA ASP A 62 6.76 -0.71 18.74
C ASP A 62 6.17 -2.11 18.94
N ASP A 63 6.96 -3.14 18.65
CA ASP A 63 6.55 -4.53 18.72
C ASP A 63 6.37 -5.02 20.16
N ASP A 64 7.09 -4.43 21.13
CA ASP A 64 7.03 -4.84 22.53
C ASP A 64 5.72 -4.35 23.16
N THR A 65 5.37 -3.08 22.95
CA THR A 65 4.12 -2.49 23.46
C THR A 65 2.92 -2.71 22.53
N LYS A 66 3.16 -3.18 21.30
CA LYS A 66 2.19 -3.28 20.21
C LYS A 66 1.52 -1.96 19.82
N LYS A 67 2.10 -0.81 20.19
CA LYS A 67 1.54 0.52 19.90
C LYS A 67 2.11 1.10 18.61
N VAL A 68 1.28 1.84 17.87
CA VAL A 68 1.76 2.72 16.80
C VAL A 68 2.41 3.92 17.46
N ILE A 69 3.70 4.12 17.17
CA ILE A 69 4.51 5.20 17.75
C ILE A 69 4.69 6.37 16.79
N TYR A 70 4.39 6.17 15.50
CA TYR A 70 4.40 7.20 14.49
C TYR A 70 3.52 6.79 13.31
N GLU A 71 2.82 7.74 12.71
CA GLU A 71 2.04 7.57 11.50
C GLU A 71 2.13 8.83 10.64
N THR A 72 2.29 8.65 9.33
CA THR A 72 2.28 9.75 8.37
C THR A 72 1.80 9.28 7.00
N THR A 73 1.51 10.24 6.13
CA THR A 73 1.25 9.99 4.72
C THR A 73 2.22 10.78 3.87
N ILE A 74 2.93 10.10 2.97
CA ILE A 74 3.82 10.72 2.00
C ILE A 74 3.19 10.67 0.61
N LYS A 75 3.55 11.64 -0.24
CA LYS A 75 3.02 11.77 -1.60
C LYS A 75 4.14 11.65 -2.62
N THR A 76 3.85 11.03 -3.76
CA THR A 76 4.80 10.96 -4.88
C THR A 76 4.97 12.30 -5.59
N ASP A 77 6.17 12.54 -6.07
CA ASP A 77 6.54 13.59 -7.01
C ASP A 77 6.22 13.18 -8.46
N GLU A 78 6.69 13.98 -9.42
CA GLU A 78 6.46 13.77 -10.85
C GLU A 78 7.11 12.49 -11.39
N GLN A 79 8.15 12.02 -10.72
CA GLN A 79 8.89 10.80 -11.05
C GLN A 79 8.32 9.57 -10.35
N GLY A 80 7.19 9.70 -9.64
CA GLY A 80 6.58 8.60 -8.89
C GLY A 80 7.36 8.24 -7.62
N THR A 81 8.21 9.14 -7.14
CA THR A 81 9.08 8.95 -5.97
C THR A 81 8.57 9.75 -4.78
N ALA A 82 8.75 9.24 -3.56
CA ALA A 82 8.44 9.97 -2.33
C ALA A 82 9.57 9.78 -1.33
N ASN A 83 10.08 10.88 -0.76
CA ASN A 83 11.15 10.86 0.22
C ASN A 83 10.70 11.55 1.51
N LYS A 84 11.03 10.98 2.66
CA LYS A 84 10.72 11.60 3.95
C LYS A 84 11.76 11.22 4.99
N LYS A 85 12.26 12.24 5.70
CA LYS A 85 12.97 12.07 6.96
C LYS A 85 11.99 12.26 8.12
N ILE A 86 12.03 11.33 9.07
CA ILE A 86 11.13 11.26 10.21
C ILE A 86 11.98 11.32 11.46
N LEU A 87 11.64 12.19 12.39
CA LEU A 87 12.23 12.18 13.73
C LEU A 87 11.52 11.08 14.53
N LEU A 88 12.26 10.01 14.83
CA LEU A 88 11.77 8.85 15.55
C LEU A 88 12.91 8.30 16.38
N GLU A 89 12.75 8.34 17.70
CA GLU A 89 13.73 7.77 18.61
C GLU A 89 13.63 6.24 18.60
N SER A 90 14.61 5.60 17.99
CA SER A 90 14.68 4.16 17.74
C SER A 90 15.53 3.39 18.76
N LYS A 91 16.28 4.12 19.60
CA LYS A 91 17.17 3.55 20.61
C LYS A 91 16.42 2.57 21.52
N ASN A 92 16.94 1.35 21.63
CA ASN A 92 16.44 0.28 22.49
C ASN A 92 14.98 -0.16 22.24
N LYS A 93 14.39 0.17 21.08
CA LYS A 93 13.03 -0.26 20.73
C LYS A 93 13.05 -1.30 19.62
N ASN A 94 12.22 -2.33 19.76
CA ASN A 94 11.96 -3.27 18.68
C ASN A 94 10.88 -2.68 17.77
N ILE A 95 11.29 -2.05 16.66
CA ILE A 95 10.39 -1.30 15.79
C ILE A 95 10.16 -2.06 14.47
N THR A 96 8.90 -2.12 14.05
CA THR A 96 8.52 -2.53 12.69
C THR A 96 7.93 -1.34 11.94
N GLY A 97 8.46 -1.05 10.75
CA GLY A 97 7.84 -0.13 9.80
C GLY A 97 6.74 -0.84 9.02
N ILE A 98 5.69 -0.13 8.63
CA ILE A 98 4.70 -0.65 7.69
C ILE A 98 4.35 0.43 6.68
N LEU A 99 4.43 0.08 5.41
CA LEU A 99 3.99 0.92 4.31
C LEU A 99 2.70 0.37 3.71
N PHE A 100 1.73 1.25 3.48
CA PHE A 100 0.47 0.93 2.85
C PHE A 100 0.24 1.75 1.58
N PHE A 101 -0.26 1.08 0.55
CA PHE A 101 -1.00 1.71 -0.54
C PHE A 101 -2.46 1.26 -0.42
N LYS A 102 -3.33 2.21 -0.09
CA LYS A 102 -4.78 2.02 0.06
C LYS A 102 -5.49 2.66 -1.13
N PRO A 103 -6.18 1.90 -2.00
CA PRO A 103 -6.75 2.43 -3.24
C PRO A 103 -7.79 3.53 -3.02
N ASP A 104 -8.64 3.39 -2.01
CA ASP A 104 -9.73 4.33 -1.71
C ASP A 104 -9.25 5.68 -1.16
N GLU A 105 -8.02 5.75 -0.63
CA GLU A 105 -7.40 6.99 -0.17
C GLU A 105 -6.70 7.77 -1.31
N GLN A 106 -6.58 7.16 -2.48
CA GLN A 106 -5.86 7.73 -3.63
C GLN A 106 -6.65 8.82 -4.36
N PRO A 107 -5.96 9.70 -5.10
CA PRO A 107 -6.59 10.55 -6.11
C PRO A 107 -7.43 9.77 -7.14
N LYS A 108 -8.45 10.44 -7.70
CA LYS A 108 -9.44 9.83 -8.61
C LYS A 108 -8.81 9.12 -9.81
N ASN A 109 -7.80 9.73 -10.45
CA ASN A 109 -7.10 9.13 -11.59
C ASN A 109 -6.43 7.77 -11.25
N ILE A 110 -5.93 7.61 -10.02
CA ILE A 110 -5.34 6.35 -9.56
C ILE A 110 -6.45 5.34 -9.21
N GLN A 111 -7.55 5.79 -8.58
CA GLN A 111 -8.72 4.95 -8.35
C GLN A 111 -9.34 4.44 -9.65
N ASP A 112 -9.42 5.28 -10.69
CA ASP A 112 -9.95 4.89 -11.99
C ASP A 112 -9.12 3.77 -12.63
N LYS A 113 -7.80 3.76 -12.38
CA LYS A 113 -6.88 2.73 -12.89
C LYS A 113 -6.97 1.43 -12.07
N PHE A 114 -6.81 1.51 -10.74
CA PHE A 114 -6.68 0.34 -9.87
C PHE A 114 -7.98 -0.12 -9.23
N GLY A 115 -9.05 0.64 -9.37
CA GLY A 115 -10.32 0.41 -8.71
C GLY A 115 -10.40 1.10 -7.35
N LYS A 116 -11.61 1.48 -6.92
CA LYS A 116 -11.83 2.15 -5.62
C LYS A 116 -11.43 1.24 -4.46
N TYR A 117 -11.62 -0.06 -4.60
CA TYR A 117 -11.25 -1.06 -3.59
C TYR A 117 -10.07 -1.93 -4.04
N GLY A 118 -9.34 -1.50 -5.07
CA GLY A 118 -8.18 -2.21 -5.61
C GLY A 118 -8.53 -3.42 -6.48
N GLU A 119 -9.78 -3.52 -6.95
CA GLU A 119 -10.27 -4.66 -7.72
C GLU A 119 -9.45 -4.96 -8.99
N ASN A 120 -8.72 -3.98 -9.50
CA ASN A 120 -7.87 -4.10 -10.68
C ASN A 120 -6.38 -4.21 -10.35
N ILE A 121 -5.96 -4.33 -9.09
CA ILE A 121 -4.55 -4.56 -8.75
C ILE A 121 -4.20 -6.02 -9.07
N ARG A 122 -3.10 -6.24 -9.81
CA ARG A 122 -2.60 -7.59 -10.07
C ARG A 122 -2.20 -8.28 -8.76
N SER A 123 -2.69 -9.49 -8.55
CA SER A 123 -2.43 -10.27 -7.32
C SER A 123 -0.96 -10.66 -7.10
N THR A 124 -0.14 -10.61 -8.15
CA THR A 124 1.31 -10.88 -8.09
C THR A 124 2.13 -9.65 -7.67
N THR A 125 1.50 -8.49 -7.47
CA THR A 125 2.21 -7.29 -6.99
C THR A 125 2.79 -7.54 -5.60
N GLU A 126 4.05 -7.14 -5.39
CA GLU A 126 4.73 -7.29 -4.12
C GLU A 126 3.97 -6.59 -2.99
N GLY A 127 3.71 -7.32 -1.90
CA GLY A 127 2.92 -6.83 -0.77
C GLY A 127 1.40 -6.82 -0.99
N TYR A 128 0.89 -7.42 -2.08
CA TYR A 128 -0.55 -7.56 -2.30
C TYR A 128 -1.23 -8.28 -1.13
N ARG A 129 -2.33 -7.71 -0.66
CA ARG A 129 -3.17 -8.23 0.42
C ARG A 129 -4.64 -8.12 0.06
N VAL A 130 -5.42 -9.06 0.58
CA VAL A 130 -6.86 -9.10 0.47
C VAL A 130 -7.46 -9.00 1.87
N GLY A 131 -8.39 -8.09 2.04
CA GLY A 131 -9.19 -7.94 3.25
C GLY A 131 -10.65 -7.64 2.92
N LYS A 132 -11.37 -7.12 3.91
CA LYS A 132 -12.77 -6.73 3.79
C LYS A 132 -12.94 -5.31 4.30
N LYS A 133 -13.58 -4.44 3.53
CA LYS A 133 -13.93 -3.07 3.93
C LYS A 133 -15.36 -2.79 3.50
N HIS A 134 -16.21 -2.34 4.42
CA HIS A 134 -17.64 -2.11 4.16
C HIS A 134 -18.34 -3.30 3.47
N ASN A 135 -18.08 -4.51 3.95
CA ASN A 135 -18.57 -5.76 3.38
C ASN A 135 -18.12 -6.09 1.93
N GLN A 136 -17.25 -5.28 1.34
CA GLN A 136 -16.68 -5.52 0.01
C GLN A 136 -15.25 -6.06 0.14
N LYS A 137 -14.86 -6.89 -0.85
CA LYS A 137 -13.48 -7.38 -0.96
C LYS A 137 -12.57 -6.17 -1.23
N TYR A 138 -11.51 -6.04 -0.43
CA TYR A 138 -10.61 -4.90 -0.47
C TYR A 138 -9.19 -5.38 -0.73
N MET A 139 -8.60 -4.93 -1.82
CA MET A 139 -7.26 -5.29 -2.27
C MET A 139 -6.35 -4.08 -2.07
N TYR A 140 -5.24 -4.27 -1.38
CA TYR A 140 -4.32 -3.17 -1.04
C TYR A 140 -2.88 -3.70 -0.97
N ILE A 141 -1.91 -2.79 -0.93
CA ILE A 141 -0.51 -3.18 -0.74
C ILE A 141 -0.09 -2.91 0.69
N LYS A 142 0.59 -3.87 1.30
CA LYS A 142 1.22 -3.78 2.61
C LYS A 142 2.62 -4.35 2.53
N GLN A 143 3.61 -3.54 2.89
CA GLN A 143 5.00 -3.96 3.02
C GLN A 143 5.48 -3.70 4.46
N TYR A 144 6.24 -4.64 5.02
CA TYR A 144 6.85 -4.52 6.34
C TYR A 144 8.30 -4.07 6.22
N GLY A 145 8.62 -2.96 6.88
CA GLY A 145 9.96 -2.42 7.03
C GLY A 145 10.68 -3.04 8.23
N THR A 146 11.80 -3.70 7.98
CA THR A 146 12.65 -4.34 8.99
C THR A 146 13.94 -3.52 9.19
N PHE A 147 14.32 -3.25 10.45
CA PHE A 147 15.42 -2.36 10.83
C PHE A 147 16.77 -3.11 10.96
N TRP A 148 17.48 -3.30 9.85
CA TRP A 148 18.75 -4.02 9.80
C TRP A 148 19.94 -3.14 10.21
N LYS A 149 20.58 -3.43 11.35
CA LYS A 149 21.77 -2.69 11.82
C LYS A 149 22.97 -2.89 10.89
N PHE A 150 23.82 -1.86 10.75
CA PHE A 150 25.10 -1.98 10.03
C PHE A 150 26.14 -2.84 10.77
N GLY A 151 25.92 -3.16 12.05
CA GLY A 151 26.78 -4.00 12.89
C GLY A 151 26.42 -3.88 14.38
N LYS A 152 27.05 -4.69 15.25
CA LYS A 152 26.73 -4.74 16.70
C LYS A 152 26.92 -3.39 17.41
N LEU A 153 27.92 -2.62 16.99
CA LEU A 153 28.29 -1.32 17.57
C LEU A 153 27.68 -0.13 16.84
N SER A 154 26.91 -0.35 15.76
CA SER A 154 26.32 0.74 15.00
C SER A 154 24.98 1.18 15.58
N ASP A 155 24.86 2.49 15.69
CA ASP A 155 23.67 3.22 16.10
C ASP A 155 22.68 3.46 14.93
N GLY A 156 22.98 2.90 13.75
CA GLY A 156 22.18 3.03 12.54
C GLY A 156 22.14 1.76 11.69
N GLY A 157 21.38 1.85 10.61
CA GLY A 157 21.14 0.70 9.75
C GLY A 157 20.30 0.99 8.50
N PHE A 158 19.99 -0.07 7.78
CA PHE A 158 19.03 -0.08 6.67
C PHE A 158 17.62 -0.39 7.16
N LEU A 159 16.64 0.23 6.53
CA LEU A 159 15.23 -0.14 6.63
C LEU A 159 14.81 -0.84 5.34
N VAL A 160 14.61 -2.15 5.40
CA VAL A 160 14.29 -2.98 4.24
C VAL A 160 12.81 -3.33 4.25
N PHE A 161 12.08 -2.98 3.20
CA PHE A 161 10.67 -3.31 3.06
C PHE A 161 10.47 -4.58 2.22
N SER A 162 9.59 -5.46 2.66
CA SER A 162 9.18 -6.64 1.89
C SER A 162 7.72 -7.02 2.20
N LYS A 163 7.12 -7.91 1.41
CA LYS A 163 5.74 -8.35 1.63
C LYS A 163 5.51 -8.92 3.02
N ASP A 164 6.48 -9.61 3.61
CA ASP A 164 6.37 -10.31 4.89
C ASP A 164 7.34 -9.70 5.92
N LYS A 165 7.06 -9.87 7.21
CA LYS A 165 7.98 -9.40 8.25
C LYS A 165 9.20 -10.30 8.25
N ILE A 166 10.38 -9.73 7.99
CA ILE A 166 11.63 -10.49 8.01
C ILE A 166 12.03 -10.69 9.47
N LYS A 167 12.27 -11.95 9.87
CA LYS A 167 12.83 -12.24 11.18
C LYS A 167 14.31 -11.89 11.16
N GLN A 168 14.73 -11.06 12.10
CA GLN A 168 16.15 -10.84 12.34
C GLN A 168 16.68 -12.02 13.13
N GLU A 169 17.58 -12.79 12.52
CA GLU A 169 18.37 -13.75 13.28
C GLU A 169 19.28 -12.96 14.23
N LYS A 170 19.27 -13.33 15.51
CA LYS A 170 20.27 -12.81 16.43
C LYS A 170 21.62 -13.39 16.01
N GLU A 171 22.53 -12.56 15.51
CA GLU A 171 23.91 -12.99 15.26
C GLU A 171 24.58 -13.47 16.54
N GLY A 172 24.71 -14.79 16.67
CA GLY A 172 25.62 -15.50 17.58
C GLY A 172 25.18 -15.54 19.04
N LYS A 173 24.96 -16.75 19.55
CA LYS A 173 25.45 -17.10 20.89
C LYS A 173 26.94 -17.36 20.77
#